data_AF-A0A438FXG2-F1
#
_entry.id   AF-A0A438FXG2-F1
#
_cell.length_a   1.000
_cell.length_b   1.000
_cell.length_c   1.000
_cell.angle_alpha   90.00
_cell.angle_beta   90.00
_cell.angle_gamma   90.00
#
_symmetry.space_group_name_H-M   'P 1'
#
loop_
_entity.id
_entity.type
_entity.pdbx_description
1 polymer ?
#
loop_
_entity_poly.entity_id
_entity_poly.type
_entity_poly.pdbx_seq_one_letter_code
_entity_poly.pdbx_strand_id
1 'polypeptide(L)' 'MCYRSDCGVLVLKFMEFWNGTTLTTSVAEDKTNMYRLQLVLQLVLNERNSVRDTIMAACHL' A
#
# COMPACT_ATOMS: atom_id res chain seq x y z
N MET A 1 5.03 2.65 18.89
CA MET A 1 4.31 2.93 17.63
C MET A 1 5.20 3.83 16.79
N CYS A 2 5.68 3.35 15.64
CA CYS A 2 6.56 4.10 14.75
C CYS A 2 5.74 4.99 13.82
N TYR A 3 5.08 6.03 14.36
CA TYR A 3 4.25 6.98 13.61
C TYR A 3 4.96 7.64 12.40
N ARG A 4 6.30 7.69 12.42
CA ARG A 4 7.10 8.29 11.36
C ARG A 4 7.27 7.37 10.13
N SER A 5 7.05 6.07 10.25
CA SER A 5 7.25 5.11 9.14
C SER A 5 6.05 5.00 8.20
N ASP A 6 4.90 5.56 8.57
CA ASP A 6 3.64 5.40 7.84
C ASP A 6 3.33 6.55 6.87
N CYS A 7 4.09 7.65 6.93
CA CYS A 7 3.87 8.81 6.06
C CYS A 7 3.95 8.46 4.58
N GLY A 8 4.84 7.54 4.19
CA GLY A 8 4.94 7.07 2.81
C GLY A 8 3.67 6.35 2.32
N VAL A 9 3.05 5.54 3.18
CA VAL A 9 1.82 4.82 2.88
C VAL A 9 0.66 5.80 2.71
N LEU A 10 0.56 6.78 3.62
CA LEU A 10 -0.47 7.81 3.58
C LEU A 10 -0.34 8.68 2.32
N VAL A 11 0.88 9.06 1.92
CA VAL A 11 1.12 9.80 0.68
C VAL A 11 0.71 8.99 -0.55
N LEU A 12 1.06 7.70 -0.61
CA LEU A 12 0.66 6.84 -1.73
C LEU A 12 -0.86 6.73 -1.85
N LYS A 13 -1.57 6.54 -0.74
CA LYS A 13 -3.05 6.50 -0.74
C LYS A 13 -3.68 7.85 -1.02
N PHE A 14 -3.09 8.94 -0.54
CA PHE A 14 -3.52 10.29 -0.91
C PHE A 14 -3.47 10.46 -2.43
N MET A 15 -2.34 10.10 -3.06
CA MET A 15 -2.18 10.23 -4.51
C MET A 15 -3.09 9.28 -5.29
N GLU A 16 -3.37 8.09 -4.77
CA GLU A 16 -4.34 7.15 -5.38
C GLU A 16 -5.76 7.71 -5.41
N PHE A 17 -6.19 8.42 -4.34
CA PHE A 17 -7.54 9.01 -4.27
C PHE A 17 -7.63 10.43 -4.83
N TRP A 18 -6.50 11.07 -5.11
CA TRP A 18 -6.43 12.41 -5.67
C TRP A 18 -6.80 12.41 -7.14
N ASN A 19 -7.87 13.15 -7.49
CA ASN A 19 -8.32 13.27 -8.89
C ASN A 19 -7.77 14.51 -9.62
N GLY A 20 -6.82 15.23 -9.02
CA GLY A 20 -6.28 16.48 -9.55
C GLY A 20 -6.77 17.74 -8.83
N THR A 21 -7.92 17.69 -8.14
CA THR A 21 -8.51 18.84 -7.45
C THR A 21 -8.91 18.56 -6.01
N THR A 22 -9.35 17.34 -5.70
CA THR A 22 -9.70 16.90 -4.36
C THR A 22 -9.42 15.41 -4.17
N LEU A 23 -9.55 14.96 -2.93
CA LEU A 23 -9.61 13.54 -2.62
C LEU A 23 -11.02 13.01 -2.90
N THR A 24 -11.11 11.99 -3.74
CA THR A 24 -12.35 11.24 -3.97
C THR A 24 -12.78 10.44 -2.74
N THR A 25 -11.83 10.09 -1.87
CA THR A 25 -12.03 9.35 -0.62
C THR A 25 -11.10 9.90 0.46
N SER A 26 -11.63 10.08 1.68
CA SER A 26 -10.81 10.52 2.83
C SER A 26 -9.77 9.47 3.22
N VAL A 27 -8.54 9.92 3.45
CA VAL A 27 -7.44 9.10 3.98
C VAL A 27 -7.40 9.27 5.49
N ALA A 28 -7.53 8.18 6.22
CA ALA A 28 -7.59 8.21 7.68
C ALA A 28 -6.39 7.46 8.31
N GLU A 29 -5.76 8.06 9.32
CA GLU A 29 -4.56 7.52 9.96
C GLU A 29 -4.83 6.18 10.68
N ASP A 30 -6.03 6.01 11.24
CA ASP A 30 -6.47 4.77 11.88
C ASP A 30 -6.59 3.59 10.89
N LYS A 31 -6.67 3.87 9.58
CA LYS A 31 -6.70 2.86 8.50
C LYS A 31 -5.34 2.51 7.93
N THR A 32 -4.26 3.06 8.48
CA THR A 32 -2.89 2.87 7.95
C THR A 32 -2.50 1.39 7.76
N ASN A 33 -2.85 0.51 8.71
CA ASN A 33 -2.55 -0.92 8.58
C ASN A 33 -3.26 -1.57 7.39
N MET A 34 -4.50 -1.19 7.12
CA MET A 34 -5.24 -1.68 5.94
C MET A 34 -4.58 -1.18 4.66
N TYR A 35 -4.18 0.09 4.61
CA TYR A 35 -3.49 0.66 3.45
C TYR A 35 -2.14 -0.02 3.18
N ARG A 36 -1.39 -0.36 4.25
CA ARG A 36 -0.16 -1.14 4.16
C ARG A 36 -0.40 -2.51 3.54
N LEU A 37 -1.42 -3.24 4.02
CA LEU A 37 -1.76 -4.56 3.49
C LEU A 37 -2.16 -4.50 2.02
N GLN A 38 -2.98 -3.50 1.64
CA GLN A 38 -3.36 -3.29 0.24
C GLN A 38 -2.15 -3.04 -0.66
N LEU A 39 -1.22 -2.17 -0.23
CA LEU A 39 0.00 -1.89 -0.99
C LEU A 39 0.90 -3.12 -1.10
N VAL A 40 1.09 -3.88 -0.02
CA VAL A 40 1.87 -5.12 -0.04
C VAL A 40 1.27 -6.12 -1.03
N LEU A 41 -0.05 -6.33 -0.99
CA LEU A 41 -0.73 -7.22 -1.95
C LEU A 41 -0.53 -6.74 -3.40
N GLN A 42 -0.74 -5.45 -3.67
CA GLN A 42 -0.57 -4.89 -5.01
C GLN A 42 0.88 -5.03 -5.51
N LEU A 43 1.88 -4.84 -4.66
CA LEU A 43 3.29 -4.93 -5.02
C LEU A 43 3.76 -6.38 -5.17
N VAL A 44 3.39 -7.26 -4.23
CA VAL A 44 3.79 -8.68 -4.26
C VAL A 44 3.16 -9.39 -5.44
N LEU A 45 1.87 -9.17 -5.69
CA LEU A 45 1.13 -9.86 -6.74
C LEU A 45 1.32 -9.22 -8.13
N ASN A 46 2.05 -8.10 -8.23
CA ASN A 46 2.32 -7.48 -9.52
C ASN A 46 3.13 -8.42 -10.41
N GLU A 47 2.69 -8.66 -11.64
CA GLU A 47 3.39 -9.53 -12.59
C GLU A 47 4.80 -9.03 -12.96
N ARG A 48 5.06 -7.73 -12.78
CA ARG A 48 6.39 -7.12 -13.01
C ARG A 48 7.30 -7.20 -11.79
N ASN A 49 6.83 -7.73 -10.67
CA ASN A 49 7.66 -7.91 -9.50
C ASN A 49 8.59 -9.11 -9.71
N SER A 50 9.88 -8.84 -9.89
CA SER A 50 10.90 -9.84 -10.17
C SER A 50 11.11 -10.88 -9.06
N VAL A 51 10.64 -10.60 -7.84
CA VAL A 51 10.75 -11.52 -6.69
C VAL A 51 9.41 -12.12 -6.27
N ARG A 52 8.34 -11.92 -7.06
CA ARG A 52 6.99 -12.43 -6.76
C ARG A 52 7.00 -13.91 -6.43
N ASP A 53 7.57 -14.74 -7.31
CA ASP A 53 7.52 -16.20 -7.16
C ASP A 53 8.33 -16.67 -5.94
N THR A 54 9.44 -15.99 -5.64
CA THR A 54 10.22 -16.22 -4.42
C THR A 54 9.39 -15.92 -3.17
N ILE A 55 8.65 -14.81 -3.17
CA ILE A 55 7.79 -14.43 -2.04
C ILE A 55 6.63 -15.44 -1.90
N MET A 56 5.97 -15.80 -2.99
CA MET A 56 4.86 -16.78 -2.96
C MET A 56 5.32 -18.13 -2.41
N ALA A 57 6.47 -18.64 -2.88
CA ALA A 57 7.06 -19.87 -2.37
C ALA A 57 7.40 -19.79 -0.88
N ALA A 58 8.01 -18.69 -0.42
CA ALA A 58 8.36 -18.51 0.99
C ALA A 58 7.14 -18.37 1.91
N CYS A 59 6.04 -17.83 1.40
CA CYS A 59 4.79 -17.66 2.14
C CYS A 59 3.83 -18.85 2.03
N HIS A 60 4.16 -19.88 1.26
CA HIS A 60 3.27 -21.01 0.94
C HIS A 60 1.91 -20.57 0.36
N LEU A 61 1.93 -19.57 -0.52
CA LEU A 61 0.76 -19.00 -1.20
C LEU A 61 0.62 -19.49 -2.65
#